data_AF-A0A0B6ZH07-F1
#
_entry.id   AF-A0A0B6ZH07-F1
#
_cell.length_a   1.000
_cell.length_b   1.000
_cell.length_c   1.000
_cell.angle_alpha   90.00
_cell.angle_beta   90.00
_cell.angle_gamma   90.00
#
_symmetry.space_group_name_H-M   'P 1'
#
loop_
_entity.id
_entity.type
_entity.pdbx_description
1 polymer ?
#
loop_
_entity_poly.entity_id
_entity_poly.type
_entity_poly.pdbx_seq_one_letter_code
_entity_poly.pdbx_strand_id
1 'polypeptide(L)'
;LLMDYGANVNACDSELWTPLHAAATCGHVTLCKHLIDRGAELLSVNADGNMPYDICEDEVTLDYIESEMAKRGITQEQIDNTRLTLERQMLR
;
A
#
# COMPACT_ATOMS: atom_id res chain seq x y z
N LEU A 1 8.36 -8.03 17.24
CA LEU A 1 7.70 -6.95 16.47
C LEU A 1 6.19 -7.00 16.72
N LEU A 2 5.43 -5.90 16.61
CA LEU A 2 3.98 -5.88 16.94
C LEU A 2 3.16 -6.93 16.17
N MET A 3 3.52 -7.22 14.92
CA MET A 3 2.86 -8.27 14.12
C MET A 3 3.04 -9.68 14.69
N ASP A 4 4.13 -9.94 15.42
CA ASP A 4 4.33 -11.23 16.10
C ASP A 4 3.36 -11.42 17.28
N TYR A 5 2.71 -10.33 17.71
CA TYR A 5 1.67 -10.30 18.74
C TYR A 5 0.26 -10.08 18.16
N GLY A 6 0.07 -10.29 16.85
CA GLY A 6 -1.26 -10.27 16.22
C GLY A 6 -1.74 -8.89 15.75
N ALA A 7 -0.85 -7.89 15.65
CA ALA A 7 -1.21 -6.62 15.00
C ALA A 7 -1.59 -6.85 13.53
N ASN A 8 -2.71 -6.26 13.10
CA ASN A 8 -3.15 -6.32 11.71
C ASN A 8 -2.25 -5.43 10.83
N VAL A 9 -1.51 -6.04 9.90
CA VAL A 9 -0.60 -5.35 8.97
C VAL A 9 -1.34 -4.41 8.01
N ASN A 10 -2.63 -4.66 7.77
CA ASN A 10 -3.52 -3.87 6.92
C ASN A 10 -4.55 -3.08 7.74
N ALA A 11 -4.28 -2.82 9.02
CA ALA A 11 -5.11 -1.88 9.79
C ALA A 11 -5.12 -0.53 9.08
N CYS A 12 -6.28 0.12 9.01
CA CYS A 12 -6.39 1.44 8.41
C CYS A 12 -6.90 2.46 9.43
N ASP A 13 -6.49 3.71 9.29
CA ASP A 13 -7.05 4.83 10.05
C ASP A 13 -8.32 5.40 9.40
N SER A 14 -8.78 6.58 9.84
CA SER A 14 -9.99 7.23 9.31
C SER A 14 -9.85 7.66 7.85
N GLU A 15 -8.62 7.91 7.39
CA GLU A 15 -8.30 8.31 6.02
C GLU A 15 -7.90 7.11 5.17
N LEU A 16 -8.18 5.90 5.66
CA LEU A 16 -7.85 4.63 5.02
C LEU A 16 -6.35 4.41 4.81
N TRP A 17 -5.49 5.10 5.57
CA TRP A 17 -4.06 4.86 5.52
C TRP A 17 -3.71 3.55 6.20
N THR A 18 -3.02 2.68 5.47
CA THR A 18 -2.41 1.47 6.04
C THR A 18 -0.99 1.75 6.54
N PRO A 19 -0.41 0.90 7.41
CA PRO A 19 1.00 0.99 7.77
C PRO A 19 1.96 1.10 6.57
N LEU A 20 1.60 0.51 5.42
CA LEU A 20 2.41 0.58 4.20
C LEU A 20 2.38 1.99 3.58
N HIS A 21 1.24 2.68 3.60
CA HIS A 21 1.17 4.10 3.19
C HIS A 21 2.09 4.96 4.06
N ALA A 22 1.98 4.82 5.39
CA ALA A 22 2.81 5.58 6.33
C ALA A 22 4.31 5.33 6.13
N ALA A 23 4.71 4.08 5.90
CA ALA A 23 6.11 3.73 5.65
C ALA A 23 6.62 4.29 4.30
N ALA A 24 5.80 4.25 3.26
CA ALA A 24 6.13 4.76 1.93
C ALA A 24 6.33 6.28 1.92
N THR A 25 5.42 7.03 2.55
CA THR A 25 5.52 8.50 2.68
C THR A 25 6.69 8.96 3.54
N CYS A 26 7.24 8.10 4.38
CA CYS A 26 8.46 8.42 5.13
C CYS A 26 9.75 7.95 4.44
N GLY A 27 9.69 7.33 3.25
CA GLY A 27 10.88 6.76 2.58
C GLY A 27 11.52 5.59 3.35
N HIS A 28 10.76 4.93 4.22
CA HIS A 28 11.27 3.88 5.09
C HIS A 28 11.29 2.51 4.39
N VAL A 29 12.11 2.35 3.34
CA VAL A 29 12.16 1.13 2.51
C VAL A 29 12.33 -0.17 3.31
N THR A 30 13.10 -0.17 4.40
CA THR A 30 13.28 -1.35 5.26
C THR A 30 11.98 -1.72 5.99
N LEU A 31 11.19 -0.72 6.39
CA LEU A 31 9.89 -0.93 7.00
C LEU A 31 8.86 -1.38 5.95
N CYS A 32 8.87 -0.79 4.75
CA CYS A 32 8.05 -1.24 3.62
C CYS A 32 8.29 -2.72 3.32
N LYS A 33 9.56 -3.11 3.18
CA LYS A 33 9.97 -4.52 3.01
C LYS A 33 9.40 -5.40 4.11
N HIS A 34 9.56 -5.00 5.36
CA HIS A 34 9.07 -5.79 6.48
C HIS A 34 7.54 -5.94 6.44
N LEU A 35 6.79 -4.88 6.17
CA LEU A 35 5.34 -4.91 6.05
C LEU A 35 4.89 -5.83 4.90
N ILE A 36 5.54 -5.71 3.75
CA ILE A 36 5.24 -6.50 2.54
C ILE A 36 5.51 -7.99 2.77
N ASP A 37 6.62 -8.33 3.45
CA ASP A 37 6.97 -9.71 3.84
C ASP A 37 5.94 -10.31 4.82
N ARG A 38 5.23 -9.45 5.57
CA ARG A 38 4.17 -9.83 6.51
C ARG A 38 2.76 -9.79 5.91
N GLY A 39 2.64 -9.59 4.60
CA GLY A 39 1.36 -9.63 3.89
C GLY A 39 0.66 -8.29 3.77
N ALA A 40 1.38 -7.17 3.86
CA ALA A 40 0.81 -5.87 3.52
C ALA A 40 0.23 -5.86 2.10
N GLU A 41 -0.98 -5.31 1.98
CA GLU A 41 -1.68 -5.14 0.72
C GLU A 41 -1.07 -3.99 -0.08
N LEU A 42 -0.64 -4.30 -1.31
CA LEU A 42 -0.01 -3.33 -2.22
C LEU A 42 -1.03 -2.48 -2.98
N LEU A 43 -2.27 -2.95 -3.07
CA LEU A 43 -3.39 -2.30 -3.77
C LEU A 43 -4.37 -1.61 -2.81
N SER A 44 -4.04 -1.49 -1.52
CA SER A 44 -4.85 -0.67 -0.62
C SER A 44 -4.84 0.77 -1.11
N VAL A 45 -5.99 1.43 -1.08
CA VAL A 45 -6.14 2.80 -1.55
C VAL A 45 -6.67 3.63 -0.40
N ASN A 46 -6.02 4.76 -0.13
CA ASN A 46 -6.43 5.67 0.91
C ASN A 46 -7.63 6.55 0.46
N ALA A 47 -8.13 7.42 1.35
CA ALA A 47 -9.26 8.31 1.05
C ALA A 47 -8.98 9.33 -0.08
N ASP A 48 -7.71 9.58 -0.41
CA ASP A 48 -7.30 10.46 -1.51
C ASP A 48 -7.20 9.73 -2.86
N GLY A 49 -7.44 8.40 -2.90
CA GLY A 49 -7.30 7.61 -4.11
C GLY A 49 -5.88 7.10 -4.39
N ASN A 50 -4.97 7.27 -3.43
CA ASN A 50 -3.56 6.86 -3.56
C ASN A 50 -3.34 5.45 -3.01
N MET A 51 -2.56 4.66 -3.75
CA MET A 51 -1.91 3.45 -3.27
C MET A 51 -0.56 3.78 -2.62
N PRO A 52 0.06 2.87 -1.84
CA PRO A 52 1.32 3.18 -1.17
C PRO A 52 2.44 3.64 -2.11
N TYR A 53 2.51 3.12 -3.34
CA TYR A 53 3.54 3.52 -4.30
C TYR A 53 3.34 4.95 -4.83
N ASP A 54 2.10 5.46 -4.88
CA ASP A 54 1.80 6.81 -5.39
C ASP A 54 2.37 7.92 -4.49
N ILE A 55 2.62 7.61 -3.20
CA ILE A 55 3.01 8.57 -2.15
C ILE A 55 4.40 8.28 -1.58
N CYS A 56 5.21 7.51 -2.30
CA CYS A 56 6.61 7.28 -1.93
C CYS A 56 7.39 8.60 -1.91
N GLU A 57 8.16 8.81 -0.83
CA GLU A 57 9.03 9.99 -0.70
C GLU A 57 10.25 9.92 -1.65
N ASP A 58 10.74 8.72 -1.93
CA ASP A 58 11.95 8.50 -2.73
C ASP A 58 11.82 7.35 -3.74
N GLU A 59 12.64 7.42 -4.78
CA GLU A 59 12.72 6.44 -5.87
C GLU A 59 13.10 5.04 -5.36
N VAL A 60 13.90 4.94 -4.30
CA VAL A 60 14.35 3.65 -3.76
C VAL A 60 13.16 2.86 -3.18
N THR A 61 12.28 3.57 -2.47
CA THR A 61 11.07 3.00 -1.88
C THR A 61 10.03 2.71 -2.96
N LEU A 62 9.88 3.61 -3.94
CA LEU A 62 9.02 3.41 -5.11
C LEU A 62 9.42 2.16 -5.91
N ASP A 63 10.67 2.10 -6.37
CA ASP A 63 11.23 0.98 -7.14
C ASP A 63 11.02 -0.36 -6.43
N TYR A 64 11.19 -0.37 -5.11
CA TYR A 64 10.99 -1.58 -4.31
C TYR A 64 9.53 -2.04 -4.33
N ILE A 65 8.58 -1.13 -4.07
CA ILE A 65 7.15 -1.47 -4.05
C ILE A 65 6.68 -1.90 -5.44
N GLU A 66 7.06 -1.17 -6.49
CA GLU A 66 6.73 -1.54 -7.88
C GLU A 66 7.31 -2.90 -8.26
N SER A 67 8.55 -3.18 -7.86
CA SER A 67 9.17 -4.50 -8.06
C SER A 67 8.38 -5.61 -7.36
N GLU A 68 7.91 -5.38 -6.13
CA GLU A 68 7.08 -6.34 -5.40
C GLU A 68 5.69 -6.53 -6.03
N MET A 69 5.10 -5.46 -6.56
CA MET A 69 3.85 -5.54 -7.32
C MET A 69 4.04 -6.41 -8.57
N ALA A 70 5.09 -6.15 -9.35
CA ALA A 70 5.41 -6.92 -10.54
C ALA A 70 5.70 -8.41 -10.22
N LYS A 71 6.47 -8.69 -9.16
CA LYS A 71 6.74 -10.07 -8.70
C LYS A 71 5.48 -10.83 -8.32
N ARG A 72 4.47 -10.14 -7.79
CA ARG A 72 3.17 -10.72 -7.43
C ARG A 72 2.19 -10.76 -8.60
N GLY A 73 2.61 -10.33 -9.79
CA GLY A 73 1.80 -10.34 -11.00
C GLY A 73 0.69 -9.29 -10.99
N ILE A 74 0.84 -8.22 -10.20
CA ILE A 74 -0.11 -7.11 -10.18
C ILE A 74 0.00 -6.35 -11.51
N THR A 75 -1.10 -6.28 -12.25
CA THR A 75 -1.17 -5.62 -13.56
C THR A 75 -1.77 -4.23 -13.46
N GLN A 76 -1.51 -3.40 -14.48
CA GLN A 76 -2.16 -2.08 -14.60
C GLN A 76 -3.69 -2.18 -14.58
N GLU A 77 -4.26 -3.21 -15.23
CA GLU A 77 -5.70 -3.45 -15.21
C GLU A 77 -6.24 -3.68 -13.79
N GLN A 78 -5.51 -4.42 -12.95
CA GLN A 78 -5.91 -4.63 -11.56
C GLN A 78 -5.84 -3.34 -10.74
N ILE A 79 -4.81 -2.52 -10.97
CA ILE A 79 -4.67 -1.20 -10.35
C ILE A 79 -5.87 -0.32 -10.71
N ASP A 80 -6.18 -0.21 -12.00
CA ASP A 80 -7.26 0.63 -12.50
C ASP A 80 -8.63 0.16 -12.01
N ASN A 81 -8.89 -1.15 -12.05
CA ASN A 81 -10.13 -1.74 -11.55
C ASN A 81 -10.32 -1.50 -10.04
N THR A 82 -9.23 -1.53 -9.27
CA THR A 82 -9.27 -1.26 -7.83
C THR A 82 -9.69 0.18 -7.57
N ARG A 83 -9.08 1.15 -8.25
CA ARG A 83 -9.43 2.58 -8.14
C ARG A 83 -10.87 2.85 -8.56
N LEU A 84 -11.30 2.29 -9.70
CA LEU A 84 -12.68 2.43 -10.21
C LEU A 84 -13.74 1.87 -9.25
N THR A 85 -13.43 0.75 -8.59
CA THR A 85 -14.35 0.13 -7.64
C THR A 85 -14.57 1.02 -6.43
N LEU A 86 -13.51 1.66 -5.94
CA LEU A 86 -13.56 2.55 -4.78
C LEU A 86 -14.21 3.89 -5.08
N GLU A 87 -13.89 4.50 -6.22
CA GLU A 87 -14.55 5.74 -6.66
C GLU A 87 -16.08 5.56 -6.68
N ARG A 88 -16.56 4.42 -7.20
CA ARG A 88 -17.99 4.08 -7.21
C ARG A 88 -18.60 3.85 -5.82
N GLN A 89 -17.80 3.43 -4.84
CA GLN A 89 -18.26 3.26 -3.46
C GLN A 89 -18.34 4.61 -2.73
N MET A 90 -17.42 5.53 -3.01
CA MET A 90 -17.37 6.86 -2.38
C MET A 90 -18.46 7.81 -2.89
N LEU A 91 -19.00 7.56 -4.09
CA LEU A 91 -20.07 8.35 -4.70
C LEU A 91 -21.50 7.93 -4.29
N ARG A 92 -21.67 6.96 -3.38
CA ARG A 92 -22.98 6.46 -2.91
C ARG A 92 -23.28 6.92 -1.49
#